data_AF-A8Q7V3-F1
#
_entry.id   AF-A8Q7V3-F1
#
_cell.length_a   1.000
_cell.length_b   1.000
_cell.length_c   1.000
_cell.angle_alpha   90.00
_cell.angle_beta   90.00
_cell.angle_gamma   90.00
#
_symmetry.space_group_name_H-M   'P 1'
#
loop_
_entity.id
_entity.type
_entity.pdbx_description
1 polymer ?
#
loop_
_entity_poly.entity_id
_entity_poly.type
_entity_poly.pdbx_seq_one_letter_code
_entity_poly.pdbx_strand_id
1 'polypeptide(L)'
;MLRMTEPETIAIDKELQLDWDLYRDVPDAIVQEEGLLLDYFRKLKFIYLEQETKLRFLADLQDDPETGLEPQILSTADVAHREQECKRVKQQLVEAKTRVRHLRTAIDSIAHAMEEPCDALDAEVAQAARLLTDITDMELELAKTKAAERTHGAMTTTEAEAVCDDQILAMQAIDDETTRTMQDVEAARKELAESVRTLDRLKAERAAAEKLANDARLGMGRDRGRDWELERLCAKHTSTLESLEHALGIVQMTAPNANELHIIIARPTAKRARRRSTRKSTAAEEEGEHRTLVLRFQEPGGPLASMELWDADSTTPVAMDQELVQLTKQAIHTNHAAAIVQAVWRSYT
;
A
#
# COMPACT_ATOMS: atom_id res chain seq x y z
N MET A 1 -35.45 20.94 24.81
CA MET A 1 -34.84 20.51 23.52
C MET A 1 -34.89 21.70 22.57
N LEU A 2 -33.88 22.57 22.66
CA LEU A 2 -33.69 23.68 21.73
C LEU A 2 -32.94 23.13 20.51
N ARG A 3 -33.58 23.16 19.34
CA ARG A 3 -32.93 22.88 18.06
C ARG A 3 -31.88 23.97 17.83
N MET A 4 -30.61 23.61 17.94
CA MET A 4 -29.50 24.42 17.46
C MET A 4 -29.62 24.43 15.93
N THR A 5 -30.06 25.55 15.37
CA THR A 5 -29.90 25.84 13.96
C THR A 5 -28.41 25.83 13.64
N GLU A 6 -28.01 25.00 12.69
CA GLU A 6 -26.65 24.93 12.15
C GLU A 6 -26.17 26.35 11.78
N PRO A 7 -24.89 26.68 12.00
CA PRO A 7 -24.36 27.97 11.57
C PRO A 7 -24.43 28.02 10.05
N GLU A 8 -25.24 28.94 9.53
CA GLU A 8 -25.19 29.37 8.14
C GLU A 8 -23.71 29.61 7.80
N THR A 9 -23.18 28.83 6.85
CA THR A 9 -21.89 29.06 6.25
C THR A 9 -21.84 30.51 5.80
N ILE A 10 -21.17 31.36 6.58
CA ILE A 10 -20.76 32.70 6.18
C ILE A 10 -20.08 32.47 4.83
N ALA A 11 -20.73 32.88 3.75
CA ALA A 11 -20.12 32.88 2.43
C ALA A 11 -18.90 33.78 2.57
N ILE A 12 -17.73 33.17 2.74
CA ILE A 12 -16.47 33.87 2.87
C ILE A 12 -16.32 34.62 1.56
N ASP A 13 -16.51 35.93 1.62
CA ASP A 13 -16.46 36.81 0.48
C ASP A 13 -15.07 36.68 -0.13
N LYS A 14 -14.97 35.98 -1.26
CA LYS A 14 -13.68 35.63 -1.89
C LYS A 14 -12.91 36.88 -2.31
N GLU A 15 -13.59 38.01 -2.45
CA GLU A 15 -12.99 39.31 -2.77
C GLU A 15 -12.21 39.94 -1.60
N LEU A 16 -12.41 39.46 -0.36
CA LEU A 16 -11.73 39.95 0.85
C LEU A 16 -10.66 38.99 1.40
N GLN A 17 -10.37 37.89 0.71
CA GLN A 17 -9.27 36.99 1.09
C GLN A 17 -7.93 37.59 0.67
N LEU A 18 -7.10 37.98 1.63
CA LEU A 18 -5.71 38.37 1.37
C LEU A 18 -4.95 37.18 0.77
N ASP A 19 -4.31 37.41 -0.37
CA ASP A 19 -3.50 36.41 -1.06
C ASP A 19 -2.12 36.28 -0.38
N TRP A 20 -2.05 35.50 0.69
CA TRP A 20 -0.84 35.32 1.51
C TRP A 20 0.39 34.83 0.74
N ASP A 21 0.19 34.21 -0.43
CA ASP A 21 1.28 33.74 -1.28
C ASP A 21 1.89 34.91 -2.09
N LEU A 22 1.07 35.85 -2.58
CA LEU A 22 1.55 37.09 -3.20
C LEU A 22 2.37 37.94 -2.22
N TYR A 23 1.94 37.98 -0.96
CA TYR A 23 2.59 38.77 0.09
C TYR A 23 3.91 38.17 0.58
N ARG A 24 4.12 36.86 0.42
CA ARG A 24 5.38 36.19 0.75
C ARG A 24 6.50 36.56 -0.22
N ASP A 25 6.15 36.72 -1.50
CA ASP A 25 7.11 36.91 -2.57
C ASP A 25 7.55 38.37 -2.74
N VAL A 26 6.76 39.34 -2.24
CA VAL A 26 7.06 40.78 -2.32
C VAL A 26 6.76 41.50 -0.99
N PRO A 27 7.63 41.40 0.03
CA PRO A 27 7.43 42.05 1.33
C PRO A 27 7.27 43.57 1.24
N ASP A 28 7.93 44.20 0.26
CA ASP A 28 7.84 45.64 0.02
C ASP A 28 6.44 46.09 -0.41
N ALA A 29 5.67 45.21 -1.05
CA ALA A 29 4.29 45.50 -1.44
C ALA A 29 3.37 45.62 -0.22
N ILE A 30 3.60 44.83 0.84
CA ILE A 30 2.85 44.92 2.10
C ILE A 30 3.06 46.28 2.75
N VAL A 31 4.31 46.75 2.81
CA VAL A 31 4.64 48.05 3.42
C VAL A 31 3.98 49.20 2.65
N GLN A 32 3.92 49.08 1.32
CA GLN A 32 3.24 50.05 0.47
C GLN A 32 1.72 50.02 0.66
N GLU A 33 1.11 48.83 0.69
CA GLU A 33 -0.32 48.66 0.95
C GLU A 33 -0.70 49.15 2.35
N GLU A 34 0.08 48.84 3.38
CA GLU A 34 -0.11 49.35 4.74
C GLU A 34 -0.10 50.88 4.76
N GLY A 35 0.84 51.50 4.05
CA GLY A 35 0.90 52.95 3.88
C GLY A 35 -0.36 53.53 3.23
N LEU A 36 -0.82 52.92 2.14
CA LEU A 36 -2.05 53.32 1.44
C LEU A 36 -3.30 53.13 2.31
N LEU A 37 -3.35 52.05 3.09
CA LEU A 37 -4.45 51.74 3.99
C LEU A 37 -4.50 52.73 5.16
N LEU A 38 -3.34 53.07 5.73
CA LEU A 38 -3.22 54.12 6.75
C LEU A 38 -3.70 55.47 6.23
N ASP A 39 -3.35 55.84 5.01
CA ASP A 39 -3.82 57.09 4.39
C ASP A 39 -5.31 57.06 4.08
N TYR A 40 -5.85 55.91 3.66
CA TYR A 40 -7.29 55.70 3.53
C TYR A 40 -8.01 55.87 4.87
N PHE A 41 -7.53 55.23 5.94
CA PHE A 41 -8.11 55.38 7.29
C PHE A 41 -8.04 56.81 7.82
N ARG A 42 -6.96 57.55 7.53
CA ARG A 42 -6.87 58.98 7.86
C ARG A 42 -7.96 59.77 7.16
N LYS A 43 -8.16 59.56 5.86
CA LYS A 43 -9.24 60.21 5.08
C LYS A 43 -10.62 59.81 5.60
N LEU A 44 -10.85 58.52 5.81
CA LEU A 44 -12.11 57.98 6.31
C LEU A 44 -12.49 58.58 7.67
N LYS A 45 -11.52 58.72 8.57
CA LYS A 45 -11.72 59.39 9.86
C LYS A 45 -12.22 60.83 9.70
N PHE A 46 -11.64 61.61 8.77
CA PHE A 46 -12.09 62.99 8.53
C PHE A 46 -13.48 63.03 7.91
N ILE A 47 -13.76 62.17 6.93
CA ILE A 47 -15.07 62.07 6.29
C ILE A 47 -16.13 61.68 7.33
N TYR A 48 -15.87 60.68 8.15
CA TYR A 48 -16.78 60.25 9.20
C TYR A 48 -17.03 61.38 10.21
N LEU A 49 -15.98 62.05 10.69
CA LEU A 49 -16.13 63.15 11.64
C LEU A 49 -16.94 64.31 11.04
N GLU A 50 -16.71 64.62 9.76
CA GLU A 50 -17.47 65.64 9.03
C GLU A 50 -18.93 65.24 8.86
N GLN A 51 -19.22 64.01 8.43
CA GLN A 51 -20.59 63.50 8.30
C GLN A 51 -21.31 63.48 9.64
N GLU A 52 -20.67 62.99 10.69
CA GLU A 52 -21.23 62.95 12.04
C GLU A 52 -21.49 64.35 12.58
N THR A 53 -20.60 65.32 12.31
CA THR A 53 -20.80 66.73 12.68
C THR A 53 -21.98 67.33 11.90
N LYS A 54 -22.09 67.06 10.61
CA LYS A 54 -23.23 67.50 9.78
C LYS A 54 -24.55 66.89 10.26
N LEU A 55 -24.57 65.60 10.59
CA LEU A 55 -25.76 64.92 11.10
C LEU A 55 -26.19 65.49 12.45
N ARG A 56 -25.25 65.71 13.38
CA ARG A 56 -25.55 66.38 14.66
C ARG A 56 -26.08 67.80 14.46
N PHE A 57 -25.43 68.58 13.58
CA PHE A 57 -25.88 69.93 13.28
C PHE A 57 -27.29 69.97 12.67
N LEU A 58 -27.61 69.03 11.77
CA LEU A 58 -28.95 68.90 11.20
C LEU A 58 -29.98 68.47 12.26
N ALA A 59 -29.61 67.55 13.16
CA ALA A 59 -30.47 67.13 14.27
C ALA A 59 -30.76 68.29 15.25
N ASP A 60 -29.76 69.13 15.54
CA ASP A 60 -29.91 70.30 16.43
C ASP A 60 -30.76 71.44 15.80
N LEU A 61 -30.92 71.43 14.47
CA LEU A 61 -31.71 72.42 13.71
C LEU A 61 -33.11 71.91 13.34
N GLN A 62 -33.36 70.62 13.44
CA GLN A 62 -34.63 70.03 13.05
C GLN A 62 -35.65 70.17 14.19
N ASP A 63 -36.80 70.78 13.90
CA ASP A 63 -37.95 70.73 14.81
C ASP A 63 -38.37 69.27 14.98
N ASP A 64 -38.26 68.75 16.20
CA ASP A 64 -38.77 67.42 16.54
C ASP A 64 -40.22 67.55 17.05
N PRO A 65 -41.23 67.20 16.21
CA PRO A 65 -42.63 67.34 16.58
C PRO A 65 -43.07 66.36 17.69
N GLU A 66 -42.27 65.33 18.01
CA GLU A 66 -42.59 64.37 19.08
C GLU A 66 -42.05 64.80 20.45
N THR A 67 -40.90 65.49 20.50
CA THR A 67 -40.29 65.94 21.77
C THR A 67 -40.54 67.42 22.10
N GLY A 68 -40.97 68.23 21.13
CA GLY A 68 -41.32 69.65 21.33
C GLY A 68 -40.12 70.55 21.63
N LEU A 69 -38.90 70.09 21.30
CA LEU A 69 -37.67 70.87 21.44
C LEU A 69 -37.54 71.84 20.27
N GLU A 70 -37.49 73.15 20.56
CA GLU A 70 -37.20 74.19 19.57
C GLU A 70 -35.74 74.10 19.09
N PRO A 71 -35.42 74.55 17.86
CA PRO A 71 -34.08 74.48 17.30
C PRO A 71 -33.11 75.26 18.19
N GLN A 72 -31.95 74.68 18.50
CA GLN A 72 -30.98 75.34 19.36
C GLN A 72 -30.27 76.48 18.60
N ILE A 73 -30.88 77.68 18.60
CA ILE A 73 -30.26 78.89 18.04
C ILE A 73 -29.23 79.41 19.05
N LEU A 74 -27.97 79.03 18.85
CA LEU A 74 -26.85 79.47 19.68
C LEU A 74 -26.62 80.97 19.52
N SER A 75 -26.53 81.71 20.64
CA SER A 75 -26.14 83.11 20.64
C SER A 75 -24.66 83.26 20.28
N THR A 76 -24.25 84.43 19.77
CA THR A 76 -22.84 84.73 19.48
C THR A 76 -21.95 84.60 20.72
N ALA A 77 -22.50 84.83 21.92
CA ALA A 77 -21.81 84.63 23.19
C ALA A 77 -21.55 83.14 23.50
N ASP A 78 -22.53 82.26 23.21
CA ASP A 78 -22.41 80.81 23.48
C ASP A 78 -21.41 80.15 22.53
N VAL A 79 -21.41 80.58 21.26
CA VAL A 79 -20.41 80.14 20.27
C VAL A 79 -19.00 80.55 20.73
N ALA A 80 -18.82 81.80 21.17
CA ALA A 80 -17.52 82.28 21.67
C ALA A 80 -17.04 81.51 22.90
N HIS A 81 -17.94 81.17 23.84
CA HIS A 81 -17.62 80.35 25.00
C HIS A 81 -17.19 78.94 24.60
N ARG A 82 -17.96 78.26 23.73
CA ARG A 82 -17.62 76.92 23.24
C ARG A 82 -16.33 76.89 22.44
N GLU A 83 -16.04 77.92 21.66
CA GLU A 83 -14.74 78.07 20.98
C GLU A 83 -13.58 78.17 21.97
N GLN A 84 -13.75 78.92 23.06
CA GLN A 84 -12.74 79.05 24.10
C GLN A 84 -12.50 77.72 24.83
N GLU A 85 -13.56 76.98 25.16
CA GLU A 85 -13.46 75.65 25.75
C GLU A 85 -12.79 74.65 24.81
N CYS A 86 -13.16 74.66 23.52
CA CYS A 86 -12.55 73.80 22.50
C CYS A 86 -11.05 74.10 22.35
N LYS A 87 -10.66 75.39 22.34
CA LYS A 87 -9.24 75.81 22.34
C LYS A 87 -8.51 75.29 23.58
N ARG A 88 -9.11 75.41 24.76
CA ARG A 88 -8.55 74.91 26.03
C ARG A 88 -8.33 73.40 26.00
N VAL A 89 -9.34 72.62 25.62
CA VAL A 89 -9.26 71.15 25.55
C VAL A 89 -8.27 70.71 24.47
N LYS A 90 -8.24 71.38 23.31
CA LYS A 90 -7.26 71.13 22.27
C LYS A 90 -5.82 71.36 22.76
N GLN A 91 -5.60 72.43 23.51
CA GLN A 91 -4.29 72.70 24.12
C GLN A 91 -3.88 71.60 25.10
N GLN A 92 -4.79 71.20 25.99
CA GLN A 92 -4.54 70.08 26.92
C GLN A 92 -4.20 68.77 26.19
N LEU A 93 -4.89 68.48 25.09
CA LEU A 93 -4.61 67.30 24.26
C LEU A 93 -3.22 67.39 23.60
N VAL A 94 -2.82 68.57 23.12
CA VAL A 94 -1.48 68.78 22.55
C VAL A 94 -0.41 68.56 23.61
N GLU A 95 -0.58 69.12 24.81
CA GLU A 95 0.34 68.94 25.95
C GLU A 95 0.41 67.49 26.43
N ALA A 96 -0.71 66.77 26.43
CA ALA A 96 -0.72 65.34 26.72
C ALA A 96 0.03 64.54 25.64
N LYS A 97 -0.19 64.83 24.36
CA LYS A 97 0.53 64.18 23.25
C LYS A 97 2.02 64.44 23.28
N THR A 98 2.45 65.66 23.58
CA THR A 98 3.88 65.97 23.71
C THR A 98 4.50 65.21 24.87
N ARG A 99 3.85 65.15 26.04
CA ARG A 99 4.32 64.34 27.18
C ARG A 99 4.47 62.86 26.83
N VAL A 100 3.47 62.27 26.17
CA VAL A 100 3.54 60.86 25.74
C VAL A 100 4.70 60.63 24.77
N ARG A 101 4.92 61.54 23.81
CA ARG A 101 6.06 61.44 22.89
C ARG A 101 7.40 61.50 23.63
N HIS A 102 7.56 62.41 24.58
CA HIS A 102 8.79 62.51 25.39
C HIS A 102 9.03 61.27 26.25
N LEU A 103 7.97 60.73 26.88
CA LEU A 103 8.08 59.49 27.64
C LEU A 103 8.47 58.33 26.74
N ARG A 104 7.91 58.24 25.53
CA ARG A 104 8.27 57.20 24.58
C ARG A 104 9.75 57.29 24.19
N THR A 105 10.22 58.48 23.82
CA THR A 105 11.64 58.68 23.49
C THR A 105 12.56 58.39 24.67
N ALA A 106 12.14 58.70 25.90
CA ALA A 106 12.90 58.40 27.11
C ALA A 106 12.99 56.87 27.35
N ILE A 107 11.86 56.16 27.24
CA ILE A 107 11.82 54.69 27.34
C ILE A 107 12.73 54.07 26.27
N ASP A 108 12.62 54.51 25.02
CA ASP A 108 13.44 53.98 23.94
C ASP A 108 14.93 54.24 24.23
N SER A 109 15.30 55.43 24.72
CA SER A 109 16.70 55.74 25.10
C SER A 109 17.22 54.87 26.25
N ILE A 110 16.41 54.60 27.27
CA ILE A 110 16.79 53.76 28.40
C ILE A 110 16.93 52.30 27.94
N ALA A 111 16.00 51.81 27.12
CA ALA A 111 16.07 50.47 26.58
C ALA A 111 17.36 50.24 25.77
N HIS A 112 17.73 51.19 24.90
CA HIS A 112 18.97 51.11 24.13
C HIS A 112 20.22 51.20 25.02
N ALA A 113 20.18 52.03 26.07
CA ALA A 113 21.29 52.12 27.03
C ALA A 113 21.45 50.87 27.92
N MET A 114 20.39 50.06 28.07
CA MET A 114 20.40 48.84 28.87
C MET A 114 20.79 47.58 28.09
N GLU A 115 20.71 47.59 26.76
CA GLU A 115 21.01 46.45 25.90
C GLU A 115 22.45 45.94 26.12
N GLU A 116 23.45 46.80 25.92
CA GLU A 116 24.87 46.42 26.05
C GLU A 116 25.25 45.93 27.47
N PRO A 117 24.84 46.59 28.58
CA PRO A 117 25.08 46.08 29.93
C PRO A 117 24.42 44.73 30.22
N CYS A 118 23.22 44.48 29.69
CA CYS A 118 22.54 43.19 29.86
C CYS A 118 23.28 42.07 29.11
N ASP A 119 23.67 42.32 27.86
CA ASP A 119 24.44 41.36 27.07
C ASP A 119 25.81 41.05 27.71
N ALA A 120 26.49 42.08 28.24
CA ALA A 120 27.73 41.91 28.96
C ALA A 120 27.56 41.04 30.22
N LEU A 121 26.49 41.29 31.00
CA LEU A 121 26.18 40.49 32.18
C LEU A 121 25.90 39.03 31.81
N ASP A 122 25.15 38.78 30.75
CA ASP A 122 24.86 37.41 30.29
C ASP A 122 26.14 36.69 29.83
N ALA A 123 27.06 37.39 29.18
CA ALA A 123 28.36 36.86 28.80
C ALA A 123 29.22 36.51 30.04
N GLU A 124 29.25 37.38 31.04
CA GLU A 124 29.96 37.14 32.31
C GLU A 124 29.36 35.97 33.09
N VAL A 125 28.03 35.86 33.14
CA VAL A 125 27.34 34.73 33.78
C VAL A 125 27.66 33.41 33.06
N ALA A 126 27.66 33.42 31.72
CA ALA A 126 28.05 32.24 30.94
C ALA A 126 29.51 31.86 31.17
N GLN A 127 30.41 32.84 31.28
CA GLN A 127 31.81 32.59 31.61
C GLN A 127 31.97 32.02 33.03
N ALA A 128 31.27 32.59 34.02
CA ALA A 128 31.29 32.10 35.39
C ALA A 128 30.78 30.65 35.48
N ALA A 129 29.71 30.31 34.75
CA ALA A 129 29.19 28.95 34.69
C ALA A 129 30.21 27.96 34.10
N ARG A 130 30.93 28.35 33.04
CA ARG A 130 32.00 27.52 32.46
C ARG A 130 33.14 27.31 33.45
N LEU A 131 33.59 28.39 34.10
CA LEU A 131 34.66 28.31 35.10
C LEU A 131 34.27 27.41 36.28
N LEU A 132 33.00 27.41 36.71
CA LEU A 132 32.52 26.48 37.73
C LEU A 132 32.63 25.02 37.29
N THR A 133 32.23 24.71 36.05
CA THR A 133 32.39 23.36 35.49
C THR A 133 33.87 22.96 35.46
N ASP A 134 34.74 23.83 34.96
CA ASP A 134 36.19 23.58 34.90
C ASP A 134 36.77 23.33 36.30
N ILE A 135 36.33 24.10 37.31
CA ILE A 135 36.72 23.88 38.70
C ILE A 135 36.25 22.52 39.19
N THR A 136 35.01 22.13 38.94
CA THR A 136 34.50 20.82 39.37
C THR A 136 35.22 19.65 38.70
N ASP A 137 35.59 19.80 37.42
CA ASP A 137 36.36 18.81 36.69
C ASP A 137 37.79 18.70 37.25
N MET A 138 38.44 19.84 37.53
CA MET A 138 39.74 19.87 38.19
C MET A 138 39.70 19.26 39.59
N GLU A 139 38.63 19.50 40.36
CA GLU A 139 38.44 18.89 41.69
C GLU A 139 38.27 17.37 41.59
N LEU A 140 37.58 16.89 40.55
CA LEU A 140 37.40 15.47 40.27
C LEU A 140 38.72 14.81 39.85
N GLU A 141 39.52 15.46 39.01
CA GLU A 141 40.87 14.98 38.66
C GLU A 141 41.82 15.00 39.86
N LEU A 142 41.73 16.00 40.74
CA LEU A 142 42.45 16.01 42.02
C LEU A 142 42.00 14.87 42.93
N ALA A 143 40.71 14.53 42.93
CA ALA A 143 40.21 13.38 43.70
C ALA A 143 40.72 12.05 43.13
N LYS A 144 40.72 11.90 41.79
CA LYS A 144 41.28 10.72 41.10
C LYS A 144 42.77 10.55 41.37
N THR A 145 43.55 11.62 41.23
CA THR A 145 44.99 11.59 41.50
C THR A 145 45.29 11.26 42.96
N LYS A 146 44.57 11.87 43.92
CA LYS A 146 44.68 11.50 45.35
C LYS A 146 44.30 10.05 45.62
N ALA A 147 43.28 9.52 44.94
CA ALA A 147 42.90 8.12 45.06
C ALA A 147 43.96 7.18 44.48
N ALA A 148 44.50 7.51 43.30
CA ALA A 148 45.59 6.77 42.66
C ALA A 148 46.87 6.79 43.51
N GLU A 149 47.25 7.95 44.04
CA GLU A 149 48.41 8.11 44.92
C GLU A 149 48.27 7.28 46.21
N ARG A 150 47.08 7.23 46.81
CA ARG A 150 46.80 6.38 47.97
C ARG A 150 46.83 4.89 47.65
N THR A 151 46.48 4.50 46.42
CA THR A 151 46.39 3.09 46.01
C THR A 151 47.74 2.55 45.55
N HIS A 152 48.55 3.37 44.88
CA HIS A 152 49.79 2.95 44.24
C HIS A 152 51.06 3.42 44.97
N GLY A 153 50.96 4.40 45.87
CA GLY A 153 52.12 4.92 46.63
C GLY A 153 53.26 5.41 45.73
N ALA A 154 54.42 5.69 46.34
CA ALA A 154 55.66 5.88 45.59
C ALA A 154 56.21 4.50 45.21
N MET A 155 55.96 4.08 43.96
CA MET A 155 56.47 2.83 43.42
C MET A 155 58.00 2.87 43.30
N THR A 156 58.68 1.81 43.72
CA THR A 156 60.13 1.67 43.54
C THR A 156 60.45 1.40 42.07
N THR A 157 61.67 1.72 41.61
CA THR A 157 62.04 1.53 40.19
C THR A 157 61.91 0.08 39.73
N THR A 158 62.15 -0.88 40.62
CA THR A 158 62.01 -2.31 40.33
C THR A 158 60.55 -2.77 40.22
N GLU A 159 59.65 -2.20 41.02
CA GLU A 159 58.21 -2.46 40.90
C GLU A 159 57.66 -1.83 39.62
N ALA A 160 58.18 -0.66 39.23
CA ALA A 160 57.83 -0.01 37.98
C ALA A 160 58.20 -0.86 36.76
N GLU A 161 59.40 -1.42 36.76
CA GLU A 161 59.87 -2.33 35.71
C GLU A 161 58.97 -3.58 35.62
N ALA A 162 58.60 -4.20 36.75
CA ALA A 162 57.71 -5.35 36.76
C ALA A 162 56.30 -5.03 36.22
N VAL A 163 55.73 -3.87 36.59
CA VAL A 163 54.42 -3.43 36.06
C VAL A 163 54.50 -3.13 34.56
N CYS A 164 55.60 -2.55 34.09
CA CYS A 164 55.83 -2.33 32.66
C CYS A 164 55.89 -3.66 31.90
N ASP A 165 56.60 -4.67 32.43
CA ASP A 165 56.67 -6.00 31.82
C ASP A 165 55.29 -6.67 31.77
N ASP A 166 54.50 -6.60 32.85
CA ASP A 166 53.13 -7.10 32.89
C ASP A 166 52.22 -6.37 31.88
N GLN A 167 52.37 -5.06 31.74
CA GLN A 167 51.65 -4.26 30.75
C GLN A 167 52.04 -4.63 29.31
N ILE A 168 53.31 -4.93 29.05
CA ILE A 168 53.76 -5.39 27.74
C ILE A 168 53.11 -6.74 27.41
N LEU A 169 53.06 -7.67 28.36
CA LEU A 169 52.39 -8.96 28.18
C LEU A 169 50.88 -8.80 27.94
N ALA A 170 50.22 -7.91 28.70
CA ALA A 170 48.80 -7.62 28.50
C ALA A 170 48.54 -6.96 27.13
N MET A 171 49.42 -6.05 26.70
CA MET A 171 49.31 -5.40 25.39
C MET A 171 49.51 -6.40 24.25
N GLN A 172 50.47 -7.33 24.38
CA GLN A 172 50.64 -8.43 23.42
C GLN A 172 49.41 -9.33 23.35
N ALA A 173 48.80 -9.66 24.49
CA ALA A 173 47.58 -10.46 24.52
C ALA A 173 46.39 -9.74 23.85
N ILE A 174 46.25 -8.43 24.07
CA ILE A 174 45.22 -7.61 23.41
C ILE A 174 45.49 -7.50 21.91
N ASP A 175 46.74 -7.37 21.48
CA ASP A 175 47.10 -7.32 20.06
C ASP A 175 46.83 -8.66 19.37
N ASP A 176 47.13 -9.78 20.04
CA ASP A 176 46.75 -11.12 19.58
C ASP A 176 45.22 -11.29 19.47
N GLU A 177 44.45 -10.75 20.43
CA GLU A 177 42.98 -10.77 20.36
C GLU A 177 42.46 -9.86 19.23
N THR A 178 43.08 -8.70 19.04
CA THR A 178 42.72 -7.75 17.99
C THR A 178 43.00 -8.34 16.61
N THR A 179 44.14 -9.02 16.43
CA THR A 179 44.47 -9.69 15.17
C THR A 179 43.53 -10.86 14.88
N ARG A 180 43.15 -11.66 15.90
CA ARG A 180 42.14 -12.72 15.74
C ARG A 180 40.77 -12.16 15.35
N THR A 181 40.30 -11.14 16.06
CA THR A 181 39.01 -10.50 15.73
C THR A 181 39.02 -9.87 14.34
N MET A 182 40.14 -9.28 13.90
CA MET A 182 40.29 -8.82 12.52
C MET A 182 40.20 -9.96 11.51
N GLN A 183 40.84 -11.10 11.77
CA GLN A 183 40.74 -12.29 10.90
C GLN A 183 39.31 -12.83 10.83
N ASP A 184 38.58 -12.86 11.96
CA ASP A 184 37.18 -13.27 12.01
C ASP A 184 36.28 -12.33 11.21
N VAL A 185 36.53 -11.01 11.30
CA VAL A 185 35.81 -10.01 10.49
C VAL A 185 36.09 -10.20 9.00
N GLU A 186 37.33 -10.49 8.61
CA GLU A 186 37.67 -10.78 7.21
C GLU A 186 37.03 -12.08 6.71
N ALA A 187 36.97 -13.12 7.54
CA ALA A 187 36.28 -14.37 7.21
C ALA A 187 34.77 -14.14 7.02
N ALA A 188 34.14 -13.41 7.96
CA ALA A 188 32.72 -13.06 7.86
C ALA A 188 32.43 -12.19 6.62
N ARG A 189 33.34 -11.29 6.23
CA ARG A 189 33.21 -10.50 4.99
C ARG A 189 33.26 -11.39 3.74
N LYS A 190 34.13 -12.41 3.71
CA LYS A 190 34.21 -13.37 2.60
C LYS A 190 32.92 -14.21 2.51
N GLU A 191 32.44 -14.72 3.63
CA GLU A 191 31.18 -15.47 3.70
C GLU A 191 29.99 -14.61 3.26
N LEU A 192 29.93 -13.34 3.71
CA LEU A 192 28.92 -12.39 3.25
C LEU A 192 28.98 -12.18 1.73
N ALA A 193 30.17 -12.00 1.16
CA ALA A 193 30.33 -11.86 -0.29
C ALA A 193 29.85 -13.10 -1.06
N GLU A 194 30.10 -14.31 -0.55
CA GLU A 194 29.58 -15.55 -1.13
C GLU A 194 28.05 -15.66 -1.00
N SER A 195 27.50 -15.29 0.15
CA SER A 195 26.05 -15.25 0.37
C SER A 195 25.34 -14.26 -0.58
N VAL A 196 25.95 -13.10 -0.86
CA VAL A 196 25.41 -12.14 -1.84
C VAL A 196 25.43 -12.70 -3.25
N ARG A 197 26.53 -13.36 -3.66
CA ARG A 197 26.62 -14.03 -4.97
C ARG A 197 25.57 -15.13 -5.13
N THR A 198 25.36 -15.94 -4.09
CA THR A 198 24.32 -16.98 -4.12
C THR A 198 22.92 -16.39 -4.16
N LEU A 199 22.66 -15.31 -3.42
CA LEU A 199 21.40 -14.57 -3.48
C LEU A 199 21.13 -14.00 -4.88
N ASP A 200 22.12 -13.39 -5.52
CA ASP A 200 21.98 -12.86 -6.88
C ASP A 200 21.73 -13.98 -7.90
N ARG A 201 22.40 -15.12 -7.77
CA ARG A 201 22.11 -16.32 -8.55
C ARG A 201 20.67 -16.79 -8.34
N LEU A 202 20.22 -16.91 -7.09
CA LEU A 202 18.84 -17.33 -6.77
C LEU A 202 17.80 -16.32 -7.25
N LYS A 203 18.09 -15.01 -7.24
CA LYS A 203 17.22 -13.99 -7.85
C LYS A 203 17.09 -14.19 -9.35
N ALA A 204 18.19 -14.51 -10.05
CA ALA A 204 18.15 -14.80 -11.48
C ALA A 204 17.35 -16.08 -11.78
N GLU A 205 17.56 -17.15 -11.00
CA GLU A 205 16.81 -18.40 -11.10
C GLU A 205 15.31 -18.18 -10.82
N ARG A 206 14.97 -17.42 -9.77
CA ARG A 206 13.60 -17.03 -9.45
C ARG A 206 12.96 -16.22 -10.58
N ALA A 207 13.66 -15.23 -11.14
CA ALA A 207 13.13 -14.42 -12.23
C ALA A 207 12.88 -15.26 -13.50
N ALA A 208 13.74 -16.24 -13.78
CA ALA A 208 13.52 -17.20 -14.86
C ALA A 208 12.30 -18.10 -14.60
N ALA A 209 12.16 -18.62 -13.38
CA ALA A 209 11.01 -19.43 -12.98
C ALA A 209 9.70 -18.64 -13.00
N GLU A 210 9.70 -17.38 -12.54
CA GLU A 210 8.53 -16.49 -12.61
C GLU A 210 8.15 -16.17 -14.06
N LYS A 211 9.12 -15.99 -14.97
CA LYS A 211 8.83 -15.86 -16.40
C LYS A 211 8.16 -17.11 -16.95
N LEU A 212 8.72 -18.30 -16.69
CA LEU A 212 8.12 -19.56 -17.13
C LEU A 212 6.72 -19.77 -16.54
N ALA A 213 6.51 -19.42 -15.27
CA ALA A 213 5.20 -19.50 -14.62
C ALA A 213 4.20 -18.49 -15.22
N ASN A 214 4.65 -17.27 -15.55
CA ASN A 214 3.80 -16.27 -16.18
C ASN A 214 3.50 -16.63 -17.64
N ASP A 215 4.45 -17.21 -18.37
CA ASP A 215 4.25 -17.71 -19.73
C ASP A 215 3.30 -18.91 -19.72
N ALA A 216 3.39 -19.81 -18.74
CA ALA A 216 2.38 -20.86 -18.54
C ALA A 216 1.01 -20.28 -18.19
N ARG A 217 0.96 -19.18 -17.43
CA ARG A 217 -0.28 -18.45 -17.10
C ARG A 217 -0.86 -17.71 -18.31
N LEU A 218 -0.03 -17.24 -19.23
CA LEU A 218 -0.44 -16.54 -20.46
C LEU A 218 -0.78 -17.51 -21.59
N GLY A 219 -0.10 -18.67 -21.65
CA GLY A 219 -0.42 -19.80 -22.53
C GLY A 219 -1.76 -20.47 -22.20
N MET A 220 -2.34 -20.18 -21.02
CA MET A 220 -3.71 -20.54 -20.63
C MET A 220 -4.80 -19.63 -21.26
N GLY A 221 -4.44 -18.83 -22.26
CA GLY A 221 -5.38 -17.98 -22.99
C GLY A 221 -5.83 -16.76 -22.17
N ARG A 222 -6.30 -15.73 -22.89
CA ARG A 222 -6.68 -14.41 -22.37
C ARG A 222 -7.85 -14.44 -21.35
N ASP A 223 -8.49 -15.59 -21.12
CA ASP A 223 -9.68 -15.77 -20.27
C ASP A 223 -9.58 -16.97 -19.30
N ARG A 224 -8.44 -17.14 -18.60
CA ARG A 224 -8.31 -18.12 -17.50
C ARG A 224 -8.77 -19.54 -17.87
N GLY A 225 -8.15 -20.15 -18.88
CA GLY A 225 -8.11 -21.62 -18.98
C GLY A 225 -9.34 -22.33 -19.53
N ARG A 226 -10.03 -21.77 -20.53
CA ARG A 226 -10.90 -22.57 -21.42
C ARG A 226 -10.61 -22.24 -22.88
N ASP A 227 -9.88 -23.14 -23.53
CA ASP A 227 -9.73 -23.13 -24.97
C ASP A 227 -11.04 -23.62 -25.59
N TRP A 228 -11.94 -22.68 -25.90
CA TRP A 228 -13.25 -22.94 -26.46
C TRP A 228 -13.20 -23.70 -27.79
N GLU A 229 -12.12 -23.57 -28.55
CA GLU A 229 -11.95 -24.32 -29.81
C GLU A 229 -11.62 -25.78 -29.52
N LEU A 230 -10.72 -26.04 -28.55
CA LEU A 230 -10.41 -27.38 -28.10
C LEU A 230 -11.64 -28.06 -27.46
N GLU A 231 -12.36 -27.36 -26.58
CA GLU A 231 -13.58 -27.89 -25.97
C GLU A 231 -14.65 -28.22 -27.01
N ARG A 232 -14.83 -27.36 -28.02
CA ARG A 232 -15.74 -27.62 -29.14
C ARG A 232 -15.30 -28.81 -29.98
N LEU A 233 -14.00 -28.98 -30.21
CA LEU A 233 -13.45 -30.10 -30.98
C LEU A 233 -13.62 -31.41 -30.22
N CYS A 234 -13.31 -31.43 -28.92
CA CYS A 234 -13.53 -32.57 -28.04
C CYS A 234 -15.02 -32.93 -27.98
N ALA A 235 -15.91 -31.97 -27.76
CA ALA A 235 -17.36 -32.23 -27.74
C ALA A 235 -17.87 -32.82 -29.07
N LYS A 236 -17.37 -32.31 -30.21
CA LYS A 236 -17.68 -32.88 -31.53
C LYS A 236 -17.17 -34.31 -31.64
N HIS A 237 -15.93 -34.58 -31.22
CA HIS A 237 -15.35 -35.93 -31.27
C HIS A 237 -16.08 -36.92 -30.37
N THR A 238 -16.43 -36.53 -29.15
CA THR A 238 -17.23 -37.34 -28.23
C THR A 238 -18.58 -37.68 -28.85
N SER A 239 -19.28 -36.71 -29.42
CA SER A 239 -20.56 -36.96 -30.11
C SER A 239 -20.43 -37.89 -31.33
N THR A 240 -19.33 -37.77 -32.09
CA THR A 240 -19.06 -38.71 -33.19
C THR A 240 -18.74 -40.11 -32.70
N LEU A 241 -18.00 -40.25 -31.59
CA LEU A 241 -17.68 -41.55 -30.99
C LEU A 241 -18.94 -42.23 -30.47
N GLU A 242 -19.79 -41.51 -29.72
CA GLU A 242 -21.07 -42.03 -29.25
C GLU A 242 -21.93 -42.53 -30.43
N SER A 243 -21.99 -41.76 -31.53
CA SER A 243 -22.74 -42.16 -32.73
C SER A 243 -22.17 -43.45 -33.36
N LEU A 244 -20.85 -43.62 -33.37
CA LEU A 244 -20.18 -44.81 -33.89
C LEU A 244 -20.35 -46.03 -32.98
N GLU A 245 -20.29 -45.83 -31.66
CA GLU A 245 -20.54 -46.88 -30.65
C GLU A 245 -21.95 -47.44 -30.80
N HIS A 246 -22.96 -46.56 -30.91
CA HIS A 246 -24.34 -46.97 -31.17
C HIS A 246 -24.50 -47.69 -32.51
N ALA A 247 -23.84 -47.23 -33.58
CA ALA A 247 -23.91 -47.87 -34.90
C ALA A 247 -23.28 -49.27 -34.94
N LEU A 248 -22.28 -49.52 -34.09
CA LEU A 248 -21.60 -50.81 -33.96
C LEU A 248 -22.18 -51.69 -32.85
N GLY A 249 -23.21 -51.22 -32.13
CA GLY A 249 -23.81 -51.93 -31.01
C GLY A 249 -22.88 -52.08 -29.80
N ILE A 250 -21.86 -51.24 -29.68
CA ILE A 250 -20.94 -51.24 -28.55
C ILE A 250 -21.63 -50.54 -27.37
N VAL A 251 -21.79 -51.24 -26.27
CA VAL A 251 -22.40 -50.70 -25.03
C VAL A 251 -21.33 -50.09 -24.15
N GLN A 252 -20.18 -50.76 -24.07
CA GLN A 252 -19.10 -50.35 -23.17
C GLN A 252 -17.77 -50.90 -23.66
N MET A 253 -16.73 -50.08 -23.57
CA MET A 253 -15.34 -50.49 -23.76
C MET A 253 -14.58 -50.30 -22.46
N THR A 254 -13.95 -51.36 -21.97
CA THR A 254 -13.13 -51.33 -20.75
C THR A 254 -11.78 -51.96 -21.06
N ALA A 255 -10.69 -51.28 -20.71
CA ALA A 255 -9.34 -51.82 -20.81
C ALA A 255 -8.85 -52.19 -19.40
N PRO A 256 -9.06 -53.42 -18.93
CA PRO A 256 -8.64 -53.82 -17.59
C PRO A 256 -7.10 -53.84 -17.44
N ASN A 257 -6.39 -54.17 -18.52
CA ASN A 257 -4.93 -54.23 -18.58
C ASN A 257 -4.40 -53.49 -19.81
N ALA A 258 -3.14 -53.06 -19.80
CA ALA A 258 -2.52 -52.33 -20.93
C ALA A 258 -2.52 -53.11 -22.25
N ASN A 259 -2.62 -54.44 -22.17
CA ASN A 259 -2.62 -55.35 -23.32
C ASN A 259 -4.00 -55.96 -23.60
N GLU A 260 -5.05 -55.59 -22.87
CA GLU A 260 -6.38 -56.21 -22.98
C GLU A 260 -7.47 -55.16 -23.13
N LEU A 261 -8.35 -55.38 -24.11
CA LEU A 261 -9.52 -54.54 -24.36
C LEU A 261 -10.77 -55.41 -24.36
N HIS A 262 -11.70 -55.11 -23.46
CA HIS A 262 -12.99 -55.76 -23.35
C HIS A 262 -14.05 -54.85 -23.96
N ILE A 263 -14.79 -55.36 -24.93
CA ILE A 263 -15.84 -54.64 -25.65
C ILE A 263 -17.15 -55.38 -25.43
N ILE A 264 -18.08 -54.76 -24.73
CA ILE A 264 -19.43 -55.30 -24.52
C ILE A 264 -20.28 -54.92 -25.73
N ILE A 265 -20.75 -55.93 -26.46
CA ILE A 265 -21.51 -55.78 -27.69
C ILE A 265 -22.95 -56.23 -27.43
N ALA A 266 -23.92 -55.35 -27.67
CA ALA A 266 -25.34 -55.65 -27.61
C ALA A 266 -25.83 -56.36 -28.87
N ARG A 267 -26.74 -57.32 -28.65
CA ARG A 267 -27.49 -57.96 -29.72
C ARG A 267 -28.35 -56.92 -30.47
N PRO A 268 -28.30 -56.84 -31.81
CA PRO A 268 -29.14 -55.93 -32.57
C PRO A 268 -30.62 -56.32 -32.40
N THR A 269 -31.37 -55.54 -31.63
CA THR A 269 -32.82 -55.75 -31.45
C THR A 269 -33.54 -55.49 -32.77
N ALA A 270 -34.17 -56.50 -33.36
CA ALA A 270 -35.01 -56.35 -34.55
C ALA A 270 -36.27 -55.53 -34.23
N LYS A 271 -36.22 -54.22 -34.51
CA LYS A 271 -37.33 -53.23 -34.51
C LYS A 271 -38.17 -53.14 -33.23
N ARG A 272 -38.23 -51.94 -32.64
CA ARG A 272 -39.49 -51.47 -32.02
C ARG A 272 -39.93 -50.11 -32.53
N ALA A 273 -41.13 -50.15 -33.09
CA ALA A 273 -41.94 -49.03 -33.50
C ALA A 273 -42.11 -48.02 -32.36
N ARG A 274 -42.22 -46.74 -32.75
CA ARG A 274 -42.60 -45.59 -31.93
C ARG A 274 -43.56 -45.98 -30.80
N ARG A 275 -43.11 -45.90 -29.55
CA ARG A 275 -43.99 -45.73 -28.40
C ARG A 275 -43.64 -44.45 -27.66
N ARG A 276 -44.63 -43.56 -27.67
CA ARG A 276 -44.70 -42.27 -27.02
C ARG A 276 -45.10 -42.50 -25.56
N SER A 277 -44.55 -41.67 -24.67
CA SER A 277 -45.15 -41.23 -23.41
C SER A 277 -44.98 -42.09 -22.14
N THR A 278 -44.56 -41.35 -21.10
CA THR A 278 -44.94 -41.39 -19.68
C THR A 278 -44.34 -42.41 -18.71
N ARG A 279 -43.60 -41.81 -17.74
CA ARG A 279 -43.37 -42.19 -16.33
C ARG A 279 -42.54 -43.45 -16.02
N LYS A 280 -41.38 -43.15 -15.40
CA LYS A 280 -40.81 -43.75 -14.19
C LYS A 280 -40.91 -45.28 -14.09
N SER A 281 -39.85 -45.96 -14.50
CA SER A 281 -39.40 -47.28 -14.03
C SER A 281 -37.86 -47.22 -14.03
N THR A 282 -37.21 -47.18 -12.86
CA THR A 282 -36.60 -48.34 -12.17
C THR A 282 -35.84 -49.25 -13.11
N ALA A 283 -34.51 -49.15 -13.02
CA ALA A 283 -33.50 -49.82 -13.80
C ALA A 283 -33.40 -51.34 -13.53
N ALA A 284 -34.42 -52.09 -13.92
CA ALA A 284 -34.38 -53.54 -13.97
C ALA A 284 -35.23 -54.01 -15.15
N GLU A 285 -34.70 -54.99 -15.88
CA GLU A 285 -35.37 -55.77 -16.92
C GLU A 285 -35.43 -55.15 -18.33
N GLU A 286 -34.27 -55.07 -18.97
CA GLU A 286 -34.11 -55.65 -20.31
C GLU A 286 -32.83 -56.50 -20.28
N GLU A 287 -32.96 -57.80 -19.93
CA GLU A 287 -31.93 -58.82 -20.18
C GLU A 287 -31.74 -58.93 -21.71
N GLY A 288 -30.99 -57.99 -22.26
CA GLY A 288 -30.42 -58.11 -23.60
C GLY A 288 -29.24 -59.06 -23.50
N GLU A 289 -29.24 -60.14 -24.29
CA GLU A 289 -28.08 -60.98 -24.46
C GLU A 289 -26.90 -60.12 -24.98
N HIS A 290 -25.97 -59.77 -24.08
CA HIS A 290 -24.75 -59.05 -24.40
C HIS A 290 -23.58 -60.05 -24.40
N ARG A 291 -22.62 -59.88 -25.30
CA ARG A 291 -21.37 -60.66 -25.30
C ARG A 291 -20.21 -59.73 -25.12
N THR A 292 -19.24 -60.18 -24.34
CA THR A 292 -18.00 -59.44 -24.13
C THR A 292 -16.94 -60.00 -25.06
N LEU A 293 -16.49 -59.18 -26.00
CA LEU A 293 -15.36 -59.45 -26.87
C LEU A 293 -14.07 -59.02 -26.17
N VAL A 294 -13.19 -59.98 -25.90
CA VAL A 294 -11.88 -59.75 -25.28
C VAL A 294 -10.81 -59.80 -26.35
N LEU A 295 -10.14 -58.68 -26.57
CA LEU A 295 -9.02 -58.53 -27.49
C LEU A 295 -7.73 -58.44 -26.68
N ARG A 296 -6.77 -59.34 -26.94
CA ARG A 296 -5.44 -59.28 -26.32
C ARG A 296 -4.40 -58.88 -27.34
N PHE A 297 -3.53 -57.95 -26.99
CA PHE A 297 -2.45 -57.44 -27.81
C PHE A 297 -1.09 -57.94 -27.31
N GLN A 298 -0.11 -58.10 -28.21
CA GLN A 298 1.24 -58.53 -27.82
C GLN A 298 1.97 -57.45 -27.00
N GLU A 299 1.74 -56.19 -27.35
CA GLU A 299 2.27 -54.99 -26.70
C GLU A 299 1.15 -53.94 -26.64
N PRO A 300 1.22 -52.94 -25.74
CA PRO A 300 0.20 -51.89 -25.66
C PRO A 300 0.06 -51.15 -27.00
N GLY A 301 -1.09 -51.28 -27.66
CA GLY A 301 -1.34 -50.70 -28.99
C GLY A 301 -0.64 -51.42 -30.16
N GLY A 302 -0.05 -52.59 -29.91
CA GLY A 302 0.64 -53.43 -30.90
C GLY A 302 -0.30 -54.36 -31.69
N PRO A 303 0.25 -55.42 -32.33
CA PRO A 303 -0.56 -56.36 -33.09
C PRO A 303 -1.46 -57.20 -32.18
N LEU A 304 -2.67 -57.49 -32.65
CA LEU A 304 -3.62 -58.38 -31.98
C LEU A 304 -3.04 -59.80 -31.87
N ALA A 305 -2.97 -60.33 -30.65
CA ALA A 305 -2.39 -61.63 -30.33
C ALA A 305 -3.44 -62.74 -30.28
N SER A 306 -4.55 -62.48 -29.59
CA SER A 306 -5.62 -63.46 -29.41
C SER A 306 -6.95 -62.77 -29.13
N MET A 307 -8.03 -63.55 -29.29
CA MET A 307 -9.39 -63.08 -29.11
C MET A 307 -10.21 -64.15 -28.40
N GLU A 308 -11.03 -63.72 -27.44
CA GLU A 308 -12.01 -64.55 -26.74
C GLU A 308 -13.38 -63.88 -26.77
N LEU A 309 -14.44 -64.67 -26.79
CA LEU A 309 -15.83 -64.19 -26.73
C LEU A 309 -16.47 -64.76 -25.47
N TRP A 310 -16.95 -63.91 -24.59
CA TRP A 310 -17.58 -64.27 -23.32
C TRP A 310 -19.08 -63.94 -23.36
N ASP A 311 -19.90 -64.72 -22.65
CA ASP A 311 -21.34 -64.46 -22.54
C ASP A 311 -21.66 -63.49 -21.38
N ALA A 312 -22.87 -62.91 -21.37
CA ALA A 312 -23.28 -61.79 -20.52
C ALA A 312 -22.86 -61.91 -19.04
N ASP A 313 -22.92 -63.13 -18.48
CA ASP A 313 -22.67 -63.40 -17.06
C ASP A 313 -21.55 -64.42 -16.80
N SER A 314 -20.77 -64.80 -17.83
CA SER A 314 -19.72 -65.81 -17.68
C SER A 314 -18.39 -65.34 -18.27
N THR A 315 -17.30 -65.46 -17.50
CA THR A 315 -15.92 -65.28 -17.97
C THR A 315 -15.40 -66.51 -18.74
N THR A 316 -16.29 -67.44 -19.09
CA THR A 316 -15.95 -68.63 -19.85
C THR A 316 -16.05 -68.36 -21.35
N PRO A 317 -15.04 -68.74 -22.15
CA PRO A 317 -15.07 -68.53 -23.59
C PRO A 317 -16.18 -69.38 -24.23
N VAL A 318 -17.04 -68.72 -25.01
CA VAL A 318 -18.09 -69.34 -25.83
C VAL A 318 -17.47 -69.84 -27.13
N ALA A 319 -17.92 -71.02 -27.60
CA ALA A 319 -17.49 -71.56 -28.87
C ALA A 319 -17.86 -70.62 -30.03
N MET A 320 -16.87 -70.26 -30.85
CA MET A 320 -17.07 -69.44 -32.04
C MET A 320 -17.38 -70.31 -33.26
N ASP A 321 -18.27 -69.83 -34.13
CA ASP A 321 -18.56 -70.47 -35.41
C ASP A 321 -17.32 -70.51 -36.31
N GLN A 322 -17.24 -71.51 -37.19
CA GLN A 322 -16.07 -71.73 -38.06
C GLN A 322 -15.76 -70.52 -38.96
N GLU A 323 -16.78 -69.78 -39.40
CA GLU A 323 -16.62 -68.54 -40.18
C GLU A 323 -15.97 -67.43 -39.36
N LEU A 324 -16.37 -67.26 -38.10
CA LEU A 324 -15.82 -66.27 -37.19
C LEU A 324 -14.36 -66.59 -36.84
N VAL A 325 -14.03 -67.88 -36.70
CA VAL A 325 -12.65 -68.34 -36.48
C VAL A 325 -11.75 -67.99 -37.68
N GLN A 326 -12.23 -68.13 -38.92
CA GLN A 326 -11.46 -67.76 -40.11
C GLN A 326 -11.26 -66.24 -40.21
N LEU A 327 -12.32 -65.45 -39.97
CA LEU A 327 -12.24 -63.99 -39.96
C LEU A 327 -11.31 -63.47 -38.87
N THR A 328 -11.28 -64.12 -37.71
CA THR A 328 -10.37 -63.77 -36.61
C THR A 328 -8.92 -64.00 -37.00
N LYS A 329 -8.60 -65.12 -37.65
CA LYS A 329 -7.23 -65.38 -38.15
C LYS A 329 -6.80 -64.32 -39.18
N GLN A 330 -7.69 -63.96 -40.10
CA GLN A 330 -7.40 -62.93 -41.09
C GLN A 330 -7.22 -61.55 -40.44
N ALA A 331 -8.08 -61.19 -39.49
CA ALA A 331 -8.04 -59.90 -38.81
C ALA A 331 -6.86 -59.76 -37.84
N ILE A 332 -6.38 -60.85 -37.25
CA ILE A 332 -5.09 -60.91 -36.52
C ILE A 332 -3.93 -60.58 -37.48
N HIS A 333 -3.92 -61.15 -38.68
CA HIS A 333 -2.87 -60.88 -39.68
C HIS A 333 -2.91 -59.44 -40.22
N THR A 334 -4.09 -58.85 -40.39
CA THR A 334 -4.25 -57.47 -40.89
C THR A 334 -4.35 -56.43 -39.78
N ASN A 335 -4.26 -56.83 -38.51
CA ASN A 335 -4.47 -56.01 -37.32
C ASN A 335 -5.75 -55.14 -37.35
N HIS A 336 -6.85 -55.66 -37.88
CA HIS A 336 -8.07 -54.89 -38.14
C HIS A 336 -9.18 -55.23 -37.13
N ALA A 337 -9.05 -54.76 -35.88
CA ALA A 337 -9.98 -55.06 -34.79
C ALA A 337 -11.45 -54.65 -35.07
N ALA A 338 -11.68 -53.57 -35.82
CA ALA A 338 -13.04 -53.12 -36.13
C ALA A 338 -13.84 -54.09 -37.03
N ALA A 339 -13.16 -54.87 -37.87
CA ALA A 339 -13.80 -55.88 -38.73
C ALA A 339 -14.28 -57.07 -37.88
N ILE A 340 -13.58 -57.35 -36.79
CA ILE A 340 -13.90 -58.40 -35.82
C ILE A 340 -15.14 -58.00 -35.03
N VAL A 341 -15.18 -56.78 -34.49
CA VAL A 341 -16.35 -56.25 -33.78
C VAL A 341 -17.59 -56.32 -34.65
N GLN A 342 -17.49 -55.93 -35.93
CA GLN A 342 -18.60 -56.05 -36.89
C GLN A 342 -18.98 -57.50 -37.20
N ALA A 343 -18.01 -58.41 -37.30
CA ALA A 343 -18.29 -59.84 -37.52
C ALA A 343 -19.00 -60.50 -36.33
N VAL A 344 -18.58 -60.16 -35.10
CA VAL A 344 -19.23 -60.60 -33.86
C VAL A 344 -20.64 -60.00 -33.74
N TRP A 345 -20.82 -58.73 -34.12
CA TRP A 345 -22.14 -58.11 -34.12
C TRP A 345 -23.08 -58.72 -35.17
N ARG A 346 -22.55 -59.12 -36.33
CA ARG A 346 -23.31 -59.84 -37.37
C ARG A 346 -23.63 -61.29 -37.02
N SER A 347 -22.84 -61.97 -36.21
CA SER A 347 -23.16 -63.36 -35.81
C SER A 347 -24.35 -63.46 -34.85
N TYR A 348 -24.87 -62.33 -34.38
CA TYR A 348 -26.13 -62.26 -33.64
C TYR A 348 -27.40 -62.24 -34.50
N THR A 349 -27.29 -61.83 -35.77
CA THR A 349 -28.37 -61.87 -36.77
C THR A 349 -28.36 -63.20 -37.50
#